data_AF-A0A428QGS4-F1
#
_entry.id   AF-A0A428QGS4-F1
#
_cell.length_a   1.000
_cell.length_b   1.000
_cell.length_c   1.000
_cell.angle_alpha   90.00
_cell.angle_beta   90.00
_cell.angle_gamma   90.00
#
_symmetry.space_group_name_H-M   'P 1'
#
loop_
_entity.id
_entity.type
_entity.pdbx_description
1 polymer ?
#
loop_
_entity_poly.entity_id
_entity_poly.type
_entity_poly.pdbx_seq_one_letter_code
_entity_poly.pdbx_strand_id
1 'polypeptide(L)'
;MEPLEIVGATAAIGQLLKLAIDIGNEARKLAQSFVNAPKELAELSAKIDRLGLLLHHANELDKDLASANASDLIPDAHNSLLYSCLGVSLAALEKVRMLHGDGGQSSASHRLRWAAIDKRKAQKVLKDVTESEAALDTVLSILSVRLASFNRASISAVQLGQETIRSDMASAIQELESCFQAQSGLLGTKVGQFKQHGCFVIPTDKDTR
;
A
#
# COMPACT_ATOMS: atom_id res chain seq x y z
N MET A 1 25.88 16.48 4.80
CA MET A 1 24.63 15.80 4.39
C MET A 1 24.55 15.96 2.89
N GLU A 2 24.60 14.86 2.12
CA GLU A 2 24.59 14.95 0.66
C GLU A 2 23.20 15.36 0.15
N PRO A 3 23.12 16.15 -0.93
CA PRO A 3 21.85 16.53 -1.53
C PRO A 3 21.23 15.28 -2.18
N LEU A 4 20.10 14.83 -1.65
CA LEU A 4 19.34 13.73 -2.21
C LEU A 4 18.67 14.19 -3.50
N GLU A 5 19.26 13.85 -4.65
CA GLU A 5 18.56 13.84 -5.92
C GLU A 5 17.41 12.82 -5.83
N ILE A 6 16.18 13.28 -6.04
CA ILE A 6 14.98 12.44 -6.01
C ILE A 6 14.98 11.60 -7.30
N VAL A 7 15.67 10.47 -7.29
CA VAL A 7 15.73 9.52 -8.41
C VAL A 7 14.50 8.60 -8.35
N GLY A 8 13.32 9.13 -8.69
CA GLY A 8 12.07 8.37 -8.82
C GLY A 8 11.31 8.08 -7.52
N ALA A 9 10.00 7.89 -7.63
CA ALA A 9 9.09 7.75 -6.48
C ALA A 9 9.37 6.51 -5.61
N THR A 10 9.72 5.35 -6.18
CA THR A 10 10.15 4.16 -5.44
C THR A 10 11.38 4.41 -4.57
N ALA A 11 12.39 5.10 -5.13
CA ALA A 11 13.58 5.45 -4.37
C ALA A 11 13.27 6.44 -3.24
N ALA A 12 12.30 7.35 -3.46
CA ALA A 12 11.85 8.29 -2.44
C ALA A 12 11.22 7.57 -1.23
N ILE A 13 10.38 6.54 -1.43
CA ILE A 13 9.81 5.75 -0.33
C ILE A 13 10.91 5.02 0.44
N GLY A 14 11.86 4.40 -0.26
CA GLY A 14 13.00 3.73 0.37
C GLY A 14 13.89 4.68 1.19
N GLN A 15 14.16 5.88 0.67
CA GLN A 15 14.91 6.92 1.38
C GLN A 15 14.16 7.42 2.63
N LEU A 16 12.85 7.64 2.53
CA LEU A 16 12.00 8.01 3.66
C LEU A 16 11.96 6.93 4.74
N LEU A 17 11.86 5.66 4.34
CA LEU A 17 11.90 4.52 5.26
C LEU A 17 13.22 4.48 6.02
N LYS A 18 14.34 4.60 5.30
CA LYS A 18 15.66 4.64 5.92
C LYS A 18 15.78 5.79 6.92
N LEU A 19 15.35 6.99 6.52
CA LEU A 19 15.37 8.17 7.39
C LEU A 19 14.52 7.98 8.64
N ALA A 20 13.32 7.39 8.51
CA ALA A 20 12.46 7.09 9.65
C ALA A 20 13.13 6.10 10.62
N ILE A 21 13.75 5.03 10.12
CA ILE A 21 14.47 4.05 10.95
C ILE A 21 15.64 4.71 11.69
N ASP A 22 16.44 5.52 11.00
CA ASP A 22 17.60 6.18 11.58
C ASP A 22 17.18 7.17 12.69
N ILE A 23 16.15 7.99 12.45
CA ILE A 23 15.61 8.93 13.44
C ILE A 23 14.99 8.17 14.62
N GLY A 24 14.25 7.09 14.39
CA GLY A 24 13.66 6.27 15.45
C GLY A 24 14.72 5.64 16.36
N ASN A 25 15.81 5.14 15.77
CA ASN A 25 16.94 4.62 16.54
C ASN A 25 17.62 5.71 17.37
N GLU A 26 17.81 6.91 16.82
CA GLU A 26 18.38 8.04 17.56
C GLU A 26 17.46 8.50 18.70
N ALA A 27 16.15 8.58 18.48
CA ALA A 27 15.18 8.89 19.52
C ALA A 27 15.26 7.89 20.68
N ARG A 28 15.33 6.58 20.35
CA ARG A 28 15.43 5.50 21.35
C ARG A 28 16.73 5.57 22.15
N LYS A 29 17.87 5.80 21.48
CA LYS A 29 19.17 5.97 22.15
C LYS A 29 19.16 7.17 23.09
N LEU A 30 18.60 8.31 22.66
CA LEU A 30 18.47 9.51 23.49
C LEU A 30 17.56 9.26 24.68
N ALA A 31 16.41 8.62 24.50
CA ALA A 31 15.52 8.28 25.60
C ALA A 31 16.22 7.37 26.65
N GLN A 32 17.05 6.43 26.19
CA GLN A 32 17.81 5.53 27.07
C GLN A 32 18.99 6.22 27.78
N SER A 33 19.57 7.27 27.18
CA SER A 33 20.71 7.99 27.76
C SER A 33 20.32 8.83 28.98
N PHE A 34 19.05 9.23 29.11
CA PHE A 34 18.56 9.91 30.30
C PHE A 34 18.02 8.96 31.38
N VAL A 35 18.29 9.26 32.65
CA VAL A 35 17.56 8.71 33.79
C VAL A 35 16.29 9.52 34.00
N ASN A 36 15.14 8.85 34.12
CA ASN A 36 13.81 9.45 34.17
C ASN A 36 13.55 10.35 32.95
N ALA A 37 13.76 9.80 31.75
CA ALA A 37 13.47 10.49 30.50
C ALA A 37 11.99 10.90 30.44
N PRO A 38 11.68 12.07 29.86
CA PRO A 38 10.32 12.52 29.62
C PRO A 38 9.60 11.56 28.67
N LYS A 39 8.31 11.32 28.94
CA LYS A 39 7.50 10.36 28.18
C LYS A 39 7.35 10.75 26.71
N GLU A 40 7.41 12.04 26.42
CA GLU A 40 7.35 12.64 25.08
C GLU A 40 8.49 12.14 24.18
N LEU A 41 9.66 11.80 24.73
CA LEU A 41 10.73 11.19 23.91
C LEU A 41 10.39 9.75 23.49
N ALA A 42 9.71 9.01 24.36
CA ALA A 42 9.26 7.65 24.05
C ALA A 42 8.06 7.67 23.09
N GLU A 43 7.12 8.61 23.28
CA GLU A 43 5.98 8.85 22.40
C GLU A 43 6.45 9.23 20.99
N LEU A 44 7.42 10.15 20.86
CA LEU A 44 8.06 10.49 19.57
C LEU A 44 8.72 9.27 18.91
N SER A 45 9.53 8.50 19.64
CA SER A 45 10.16 7.28 19.11
C SER A 45 9.12 6.29 18.58
N ALA A 46 8.04 6.06 19.33
CA ALA A 46 6.98 5.13 18.95
C ALA A 46 6.22 5.60 17.68
N LYS A 47 6.00 6.91 17.53
CA LYS A 47 5.38 7.48 16.32
C LYS A 47 6.27 7.34 15.10
N ILE A 48 7.58 7.55 15.25
CA ILE A 48 8.55 7.35 14.17
C ILE A 48 8.63 5.87 13.78
N ASP A 49 8.64 4.95 14.75
CA ASP A 49 8.61 3.51 14.48
C ASP A 49 7.34 3.11 13.71
N ARG A 50 6.17 3.67 14.11
CA ARG A 50 4.90 3.46 13.40
C ARG A 50 4.95 4.01 11.97
N LEU A 51 5.57 5.17 11.76
CA LEU A 51 5.77 5.74 10.43
C LEU A 51 6.66 4.83 9.58
N GLY A 52 7.73 4.29 10.15
CA GLY A 52 8.60 3.29 9.52
C GLY A 52 7.83 2.05 9.07
N LEU A 53 6.92 1.53 9.90
CA LEU A 53 6.07 0.38 9.52
C LEU A 53 5.14 0.69 8.34
N LEU A 54 4.52 1.88 8.31
CA LEU A 54 3.66 2.28 7.19
C LEU A 54 4.46 2.50 5.90
N LEU A 55 5.64 3.11 5.99
CA LEU A 55 6.54 3.29 4.84
C LEU A 55 7.09 1.95 4.34
N HIS A 56 7.37 1.01 5.23
CA HIS A 56 7.74 -0.35 4.85
C HIS A 56 6.59 -1.03 4.09
N HIS A 57 5.36 -0.96 4.59
CA HIS A 57 4.20 -1.50 3.88
C HIS A 57 4.02 -0.84 2.51
N ALA A 58 4.16 0.49 2.42
CA ALA A 58 4.13 1.19 1.13
C ALA A 58 5.23 0.69 0.18
N ASN A 59 6.45 0.51 0.68
CA ASN A 59 7.58 0.02 -0.10
C ASN A 59 7.39 -1.42 -0.61
N GLU A 60 6.77 -2.29 0.18
CA GLU A 60 6.45 -3.66 -0.27
C GLU A 60 5.34 -3.66 -1.32
N LEU A 61 4.28 -2.85 -1.13
CA LEU A 61 3.24 -2.68 -2.15
C LEU A 61 3.83 -2.18 -3.47
N ASP A 62 4.73 -1.22 -3.41
CA ASP A 62 5.38 -0.67 -4.60
C ASP A 62 6.21 -1.71 -5.37
N LYS A 63 6.92 -2.59 -4.65
CA LYS A 63 7.68 -3.70 -5.26
C LYS A 63 6.78 -4.73 -5.93
N ASP A 64 5.65 -5.07 -5.29
CA ASP A 64 4.69 -6.03 -5.82
C ASP A 64 3.97 -5.48 -7.06
N LEU A 65 3.87 -4.16 -7.17
CA LEU A 65 3.22 -3.43 -8.27
C LEU A 65 4.19 -3.07 -9.39
N ALA A 66 5.09 -3.98 -9.81
CA ALA A 66 6.15 -3.73 -10.82
C ALA A 66 5.72 -3.04 -12.15
N SER A 67 4.42 -2.80 -12.39
CA SER A 67 3.83 -2.06 -13.50
C SER A 67 2.98 -0.82 -13.14
N ALA A 68 2.71 -0.54 -11.86
CA ALA A 68 1.98 0.66 -11.43
C ALA A 68 2.95 1.80 -11.10
N ASN A 69 2.59 3.04 -11.42
CA ASN A 69 3.45 4.17 -11.13
C ASN A 69 3.54 4.36 -9.60
N ALA A 70 4.73 4.27 -9.03
CA ALA A 70 4.97 4.51 -7.60
C ALA A 70 4.43 5.86 -7.08
N SER A 71 4.29 6.85 -7.97
CA SER A 71 3.64 8.14 -7.70
C SER A 71 2.15 8.02 -7.34
N ASP A 72 1.49 6.94 -7.76
CA ASP A 72 0.08 6.68 -7.46
C ASP A 72 -0.09 6.23 -6.01
N LEU A 73 0.93 5.60 -5.42
CA LEU A 73 0.90 5.17 -4.02
C LEU A 73 1.16 6.37 -3.09
N ILE A 74 2.30 7.04 -3.27
CA ILE A 74 2.67 8.24 -2.50
C ILE A 74 3.04 9.38 -3.48
N PRO A 75 2.12 10.34 -3.69
CA PRO A 75 2.38 11.52 -4.51
C PRO A 75 3.54 12.37 -3.96
N ASP A 76 4.23 13.08 -4.85
CA ASP A 76 5.40 13.91 -4.49
C ASP A 76 5.09 14.98 -3.43
N ALA A 77 3.89 15.55 -3.44
CA ALA A 77 3.45 16.49 -2.42
C ALA A 77 3.44 15.86 -1.01
N HIS A 78 3.05 14.59 -0.91
CA HIS A 78 3.11 13.84 0.35
C HIS A 78 4.55 13.46 0.72
N ASN A 79 5.38 13.10 -0.27
CA ASN A 79 6.82 12.85 -0.04
C ASN A 79 7.51 14.10 0.55
N SER A 80 7.26 15.28 -0.01
CA SER A 80 7.79 16.55 0.50
C SER A 80 7.33 16.82 1.94
N LEU A 81 6.05 16.61 2.24
CA LEU A 81 5.50 16.74 3.59
C LEU A 81 6.18 15.77 4.57
N LEU A 82 6.31 14.50 4.19
CA LEU A 82 7.00 13.44 4.94
C LEU A 82 8.44 13.83 5.28
N TYR A 83 9.20 14.28 4.28
CA TYR A 83 10.56 14.77 4.48
C TYR A 83 10.62 15.95 5.43
N SER A 84 9.71 16.92 5.28
CA SER A 84 9.66 18.08 6.17
C SER A 84 9.37 17.67 7.63
N CYS A 85 8.42 16.76 7.85
CA CYS A 85 8.08 16.30 9.21
C CYS A 85 9.20 15.48 9.85
N LEU A 86 9.85 14.60 9.10
CA LEU A 86 11.03 13.88 9.57
C LEU A 86 12.19 14.85 9.86
N GLY A 87 12.39 15.89 9.05
CA GLY A 87 13.37 16.94 9.29
C GLY A 87 13.12 17.73 10.59
N VAL A 88 11.86 18.09 10.86
CA VAL A 88 11.46 18.73 12.14
C VAL A 88 11.71 17.80 13.33
N SER A 89 11.44 16.50 13.16
CA SER A 89 11.68 15.48 14.18
C SER A 89 13.17 15.32 14.49
N LEU A 90 14.00 15.27 13.45
CA LEU A 90 15.44 15.23 13.60
C LEU A 90 15.98 16.47 14.31
N ALA A 91 15.53 17.66 13.92
CA ALA A 91 15.94 18.92 14.56
C ALA A 91 15.51 18.99 16.04
N ALA A 92 14.34 18.45 16.40
CA ALA A 92 13.90 18.35 17.79
C ALA A 92 14.81 17.40 18.59
N LEU A 93 15.15 16.23 18.03
CA LEU A 93 16.07 15.28 18.67
C LEU A 93 17.50 15.81 18.79
N GLU A 94 17.99 16.59 17.83
CA GLU A 94 19.28 17.25 17.92
C GLU A 94 19.31 18.24 19.09
N LYS A 95 18.25 19.01 19.31
CA LYS A 95 18.14 19.90 20.48
C LYS A 95 18.17 19.10 21.79
N VAL A 96 17.54 17.92 21.84
CA VAL A 96 17.61 17.01 22.99
C VAL A 96 19.03 16.49 23.20
N ARG A 97 19.73 16.10 22.12
CA ARG A 97 21.13 15.67 22.16
C ARG A 97 22.04 16.78 22.70
N MET A 98 21.83 18.02 22.28
CA MET A 98 22.58 19.18 22.77
C MET A 98 22.39 19.43 24.27
N LEU A 99 21.24 19.04 24.85
CA LEU A 99 21.04 19.09 26.30
C LEU A 99 21.81 18.00 27.05
N HIS A 100 22.04 16.85 26.41
CA HIS A 100 22.86 15.77 26.97
C HIS A 100 24.36 16.12 26.92
N GLY A 101 24.77 16.97 25.99
CA GLY A 101 26.17 17.28 25.69
C GLY A 101 26.77 16.26 24.71
N ASP A 102 27.72 16.72 23.89
CA ASP A 102 28.36 15.98 22.78
C ASP A 102 29.23 14.78 23.22
N GLY A 103 29.07 14.31 24.46
CA GLY A 103 29.77 13.17 25.04
C GLY A 103 29.21 11.85 24.51
N GLY A 104 29.50 11.56 23.24
CA GLY A 104 29.01 10.44 22.44
C GLY A 104 29.37 9.02 22.89
N GLN A 105 29.65 8.75 24.16
CA GLN A 105 29.84 7.38 24.67
C GLN A 105 29.30 7.25 26.10
N SER A 106 28.00 7.01 26.25
CA SER A 106 27.40 6.66 27.54
C SER A 106 27.66 5.18 27.83
N SER A 107 28.77 4.89 28.52
CA SER A 107 28.78 3.76 29.47
C SER A 107 27.52 3.85 30.34
N ALA A 108 26.90 2.72 30.68
CA ALA A 108 25.69 2.69 31.53
C ALA A 108 25.84 3.46 32.86
N SER A 109 27.09 3.77 33.25
CA SER A 109 27.47 4.58 34.42
C SER A 109 27.27 6.09 34.27
N HIS A 110 27.04 6.64 33.06
CA HIS A 110 27.05 8.10 32.79
C HIS A 110 25.72 8.66 32.26
N ARG A 111 24.59 8.05 32.63
CA ARG A 111 23.26 8.55 32.24
C ARG A 111 22.94 9.88 32.93
N LEU A 112 22.58 10.91 32.16
CA LEU A 112 22.18 12.20 32.71
C LEU A 112 20.77 12.12 33.31
N ARG A 113 20.56 12.62 34.53
CA ARG A 113 19.19 12.78 35.05
C ARG A 113 18.51 13.93 34.33
N TRP A 114 17.33 13.70 33.75
CA TRP A 114 16.57 14.77 33.09
C TRP A 114 16.29 15.96 34.03
N ALA A 115 16.06 15.67 35.31
CA ALA A 115 15.84 16.69 36.34
C ALA A 115 17.06 17.59 36.62
N ALA A 116 18.27 17.23 36.17
CA ALA A 116 19.46 18.06 36.29
C ALA A 116 19.59 19.11 35.18
N ILE A 117 18.73 19.05 34.15
CA ILE A 117 18.69 20.01 33.06
C ILE A 117 17.96 21.28 33.52
N ASP A 118 18.43 22.44 33.07
CA ASP A 118 17.73 23.71 33.28
C ASP A 118 16.26 23.61 32.84
N LYS A 119 15.34 23.94 33.75
CA LYS A 119 13.90 23.77 33.55
C LYS A 119 13.38 24.51 32.31
N ARG A 120 13.87 25.73 32.05
CA ARG A 120 13.41 26.52 30.88
C ARG A 120 13.91 25.90 29.59
N LYS A 121 15.16 25.42 29.56
CA LYS A 121 15.73 24.71 28.41
C LYS A 121 15.01 23.39 28.15
N ALA A 122 14.78 22.60 29.20
CA ALA A 122 14.05 21.33 29.12
C ALA A 122 12.62 21.53 28.60
N GLN A 123 11.89 22.54 29.11
CA GLN A 123 10.54 22.86 28.65
C GLN A 123 10.50 23.31 27.20
N LYS A 124 11.47 24.13 26.76
CA LYS A 124 11.54 24.58 25.36
C LYS A 124 11.76 23.39 24.41
N VAL A 125 12.69 22.50 24.74
CA VAL A 125 12.98 21.33 23.91
C VAL A 125 11.81 20.35 23.93
N LEU A 126 11.13 20.16 25.06
CA LEU A 126 9.92 19.32 25.10
C LEU A 126 8.79 19.87 24.24
N LYS A 127 8.61 21.19 24.21
CA LYS A 127 7.64 21.82 23.31
C LYS A 127 7.94 21.49 21.84
N ASP A 128 9.21 21.58 21.44
CA ASP A 128 9.64 21.24 20.08
C ASP A 128 9.40 19.74 19.76
N VAL A 129 9.61 18.86 20.74
CA VAL A 129 9.32 17.41 20.62
C VAL A 129 7.81 17.17 20.44
N THR A 130 6.97 17.80 21.26
CA THR A 130 5.51 17.67 21.17
C THR A 130 4.95 18.25 19.86
N GLU A 131 5.50 19.37 19.37
CA GLU A 131 5.11 19.95 18.08
C GLU A 131 5.48 19.01 16.92
N SER A 132 6.67 18.41 16.99
CA SER A 132 7.10 17.40 16.02
C SER A 132 6.19 16.17 16.03
N GLU A 133 5.82 15.70 17.21
CA GLU A 133 4.87 14.61 17.37
C GLU A 133 3.52 14.87 16.71
N ALA A 134 2.98 16.08 16.86
CA ALA A 134 1.71 16.47 16.23
C ALA A 134 1.83 16.54 14.70
N ALA A 135 2.99 16.97 14.19
CA ALA A 135 3.27 16.93 12.76
C ALA A 135 3.31 15.49 12.23
N LEU A 136 3.91 14.56 12.98
CA LEU A 136 3.92 13.13 12.62
C LEU A 136 2.51 12.52 12.65
N ASP A 137 1.63 12.92 13.57
CA ASP A 137 0.24 12.43 13.60
C ASP A 137 -0.53 12.76 12.31
N THR A 138 -0.29 13.96 11.76
CA THR A 138 -0.88 14.40 10.49
C THR A 138 -0.41 13.50 9.35
N VAL A 139 0.90 13.24 9.28
CA VAL A 139 1.51 12.40 8.25
C VAL A 139 1.08 10.95 8.36
N LEU A 140 1.04 10.38 9.57
CA LEU A 140 0.54 9.04 9.82
C LEU A 140 -0.91 8.88 9.35
N SER A 141 -1.74 9.88 9.58
CA SER A 141 -3.14 9.89 9.14
C SER A 141 -3.24 9.90 7.62
N ILE A 142 -2.46 10.77 6.95
CA ILE A 142 -2.42 10.87 5.49
C ILE A 142 -1.98 9.53 4.87
N LEU A 143 -0.86 8.96 5.32
CA LEU A 143 -0.37 7.70 4.81
C LEU A 143 -1.35 6.55 5.05
N SER A 144 -1.97 6.48 6.23
CA SER A 144 -2.96 5.44 6.54
C SER A 144 -4.15 5.50 5.60
N VAL A 145 -4.69 6.70 5.34
CA VAL A 145 -5.80 6.90 4.40
C VAL A 145 -5.39 6.53 2.98
N ARG A 146 -4.19 6.92 2.55
CA ARG A 146 -3.68 6.58 1.20
C ARG A 146 -3.55 5.08 1.00
N LEU A 147 -2.92 4.37 1.94
CA LEU A 147 -2.78 2.92 1.88
C LEU A 147 -4.15 2.21 1.89
N ALA A 148 -5.08 2.68 2.73
CA ALA A 148 -6.44 2.13 2.76
C ALA A 148 -7.20 2.39 1.47
N SER A 149 -7.09 3.59 0.90
CA SER A 149 -7.71 3.97 -0.37
C SER A 149 -7.14 3.15 -1.53
N PHE A 150 -5.82 2.96 -1.55
CA PHE A 150 -5.14 2.15 -2.56
C PHE A 150 -5.63 0.69 -2.50
N ASN A 151 -5.62 0.08 -1.32
CA ASN A 151 -6.11 -1.29 -1.14
C ASN A 151 -7.56 -1.45 -1.58
N ARG A 152 -8.42 -0.47 -1.28
CA ARG A 152 -9.82 -0.49 -1.73
C ARG A 152 -9.92 -0.40 -3.25
N ALA A 153 -9.17 0.50 -3.89
CA ALA A 153 -9.16 0.64 -5.34
C ALA A 153 -8.70 -0.66 -6.04
N SER A 154 -7.67 -1.32 -5.51
CA SER A 154 -7.19 -2.59 -6.03
C SER A 154 -8.24 -3.69 -5.92
N ILE A 155 -8.95 -3.79 -4.79
CA ILE A 155 -10.06 -4.76 -4.62
C ILE A 155 -11.19 -4.49 -5.62
N SER A 156 -11.58 -3.22 -5.78
CA SER A 156 -12.63 -2.84 -6.74
C SER A 156 -12.23 -3.13 -8.19
N ALA A 157 -10.96 -2.92 -8.55
CA ALA A 157 -10.46 -3.26 -9.89
C ALA A 157 -10.53 -4.77 -10.16
N VAL A 158 -10.19 -5.61 -9.17
CA VAL A 158 -10.32 -7.07 -9.30
C VAL A 158 -11.77 -7.49 -9.45
N GLN A 159 -12.70 -6.91 -8.66
CA GLN A 159 -14.13 -7.21 -8.76
C GLN A 159 -14.69 -6.86 -10.14
N LEU A 160 -14.33 -5.69 -10.68
CA LEU A 160 -14.74 -5.28 -12.02
C LEU A 160 -14.19 -6.21 -13.11
N GLY A 161 -12.94 -6.65 -12.98
CA GLY A 161 -12.35 -7.64 -13.89
C GLY A 161 -13.09 -8.98 -13.85
N GLN A 162 -13.48 -9.45 -12.65
CA GLN A 162 -14.26 -10.67 -12.49
C GLN A 162 -15.67 -10.56 -13.10
N GLU A 163 -16.33 -9.41 -12.95
CA GLU A 163 -17.63 -9.16 -13.56
C GLU A 163 -17.55 -9.16 -15.09
N THR A 164 -16.50 -8.55 -15.65
CA THR A 164 -16.24 -8.54 -17.09
C THR A 164 -16.03 -9.96 -17.62
N ILE A 165 -15.12 -10.74 -17.00
CA ILE A 165 -14.86 -12.13 -17.39
C ILE A 165 -16.13 -12.98 -17.30
N ARG A 166 -16.93 -12.79 -16.25
CA ARG A 166 -18.19 -13.52 -16.07
C ARG A 166 -19.20 -13.18 -17.18
N SER A 167 -19.29 -11.90 -17.55
CA SER A 167 -20.13 -11.44 -18.65
C SER A 167 -19.69 -12.06 -19.98
N ASP A 168 -18.39 -12.05 -20.26
CA ASP A 168 -17.82 -12.61 -21.49
C ASP A 168 -18.06 -14.13 -21.57
N MET A 169 -17.88 -14.85 -20.46
CA MET A 169 -18.19 -16.28 -20.38
C MET A 169 -19.68 -16.57 -20.62
N ALA A 170 -20.59 -15.78 -20.03
CA ALA A 170 -22.02 -15.95 -20.25
C ALA A 170 -22.40 -15.72 -21.72
N SER A 171 -21.84 -14.69 -22.36
CA SER A 171 -22.03 -14.43 -23.79
C SER A 171 -21.53 -15.58 -24.65
N ALA A 172 -20.31 -16.07 -24.38
CA ALA A 172 -19.73 -17.18 -25.13
C ALA A 172 -20.52 -18.49 -25.00
N ILE A 173 -21.06 -18.79 -23.81
CA ILE A 173 -21.93 -19.95 -23.58
C ILE A 173 -23.22 -19.79 -24.39
N GLN A 174 -23.84 -18.61 -24.37
CA GLN A 174 -25.08 -18.35 -25.10
C GLN A 174 -24.88 -18.45 -26.63
N GLU A 175 -23.76 -17.97 -27.14
CA GLU A 175 -23.37 -18.15 -28.54
C GLU A 175 -23.20 -19.63 -28.90
N LEU A 176 -22.53 -20.41 -28.05
CA LEU A 176 -22.35 -21.84 -28.25
C LEU A 176 -23.69 -22.60 -28.30
N GLU A 177 -24.59 -22.30 -27.36
CA GLU A 177 -25.94 -22.88 -27.31
C GLU A 177 -26.75 -22.55 -28.57
N SER A 178 -26.68 -21.29 -29.03
CA SER A 178 -27.36 -20.86 -30.25
C SER A 178 -26.85 -21.61 -31.49
N CYS A 179 -25.54 -21.84 -31.58
CA CYS A 179 -24.92 -22.59 -32.66
C CYS A 179 -25.36 -24.06 -32.66
N PHE A 180 -25.43 -24.67 -31.47
CA PHE A 180 -25.90 -26.05 -31.31
C PHE A 180 -27.38 -26.20 -31.68
N GLN A 181 -28.24 -25.25 -31.29
CA GLN A 181 -29.65 -25.21 -31.69
C GLN A 181 -29.81 -25.05 -33.21
N ALA A 182 -29.03 -24.17 -33.84
CA ALA A 182 -29.05 -23.99 -35.28
C ALA A 182 -28.64 -25.28 -36.03
N GLN A 183 -27.58 -25.97 -35.60
CA GLN A 183 -27.14 -27.24 -36.21
C GLN A 183 -28.17 -28.37 -36.02
N SER A 184 -28.74 -28.50 -34.83
CA SER A 184 -29.74 -29.53 -34.55
C SER A 184 -31.06 -29.29 -35.31
N GLY A 185 -31.49 -28.04 -35.48
CA GLY A 185 -32.60 -27.67 -36.37
C GLY A 185 -32.33 -28.01 -37.85
N LEU A 186 -31.09 -27.80 -38.31
CA LEU A 186 -30.67 -28.16 -39.67
C LEU A 186 -30.64 -29.68 -39.91
N LEU A 187 -30.27 -30.46 -38.90
CA LEU A 187 -30.28 -31.92 -38.95
C LEU A 187 -31.71 -32.49 -38.89
N GLY A 188 -32.58 -31.92 -38.05
CA GLY A 188 -33.99 -32.33 -37.95
C GLY A 188 -34.78 -32.09 -39.24
N THR A 189 -34.51 -30.98 -39.93
CA THR A 189 -35.13 -30.65 -41.24
C THR A 189 -34.65 -31.56 -42.37
N LYS A 190 -33.37 -31.97 -42.38
CA LYS A 190 -32.87 -32.97 -43.34
C LYS A 190 -33.47 -34.36 -43.14
N VAL A 191 -33.70 -34.79 -41.89
CA VAL A 191 -34.37 -36.08 -41.61
C VAL A 191 -35.86 -36.06 -42.02
N GLY A 192 -36.53 -34.91 -41.91
CA GLY A 192 -37.89 -34.72 -42.40
C GLY A 192 -38.04 -34.82 -43.92
N GLN A 193 -37.07 -34.31 -44.69
CA GLN A 193 -37.07 -34.40 -46.15
C GLN A 193 -36.80 -35.83 -46.68
N PHE A 194 -36.03 -36.64 -45.95
CA PHE A 194 -35.86 -38.06 -46.30
C PHE A 194 -37.13 -38.90 -46.11
N LYS A 195 -38.05 -38.50 -45.22
CA LYS A 195 -39.34 -39.18 -45.07
C LYS A 195 -40.35 -38.86 -46.17
N GLN A 196 -40.22 -37.73 -46.87
CA GLN A 196 -41.14 -37.36 -47.97
C GLN A 196 -40.78 -38.00 -49.32
N HIS A 197 -39.60 -38.60 -49.48
CA HIS A 197 -39.19 -39.29 -50.72
C HIS A 197 -39.20 -40.82 -50.61
N GLY A 198 -39.74 -41.37 -49.52
CA GLY A 198 -39.84 -42.82 -49.28
C GLY A 198 -41.25 -43.39 -49.50
N CYS A 199 -41.94 -43.02 -50.57
CA CYS A 199 -43.19 -43.69 -50.97
C CYS A 199 -42.92 -44.55 -52.21
N PHE A 200 -42.22 -45.67 -52.02
CA PHE A 200 -42.06 -46.68 -53.05
C PHE A 200 -43.37 -47.47 -53.12
N VAL A 201 -44.22 -47.12 -54.09
CA VAL A 201 -45.41 -47.90 -54.43
C VAL A 201 -44.91 -49.21 -55.04
N ILE A 202 -45.09 -50.31 -54.32
CA ILE A 202 -44.94 -51.66 -54.88
C ILE A 202 -46.21 -51.94 -55.68
N PRO A 203 -46.14 -52.14 -57.01
CA PRO A 203 -47.32 -52.53 -57.77
C PRO A 203 -47.61 -54.00 -57.44
N THR A 204 -48.75 -54.24 -56.78
CA THR A 204 -49.36 -55.56 -56.69
C THR A 204 -50.04 -55.86 -58.02
N ASP A 205 -49.41 -56.71 -58.82
CA ASP A 205 -50.05 -57.30 -59.99
C ASP A 205 -50.93 -58.48 -59.53
N LYS A 206 -52.26 -58.32 -59.66
CA LYS A 206 -53.24 -59.40 -59.53
C LYS A 206 -54.24 -59.32 -60.68
N ASP A 207 -54.16 -60.37 -61.50
CA ASP A 207 -55.21 -61.04 -62.28
C ASP A 207 -55.92 -60.32 -63.43
N THR A 208 -55.72 -60.83 -64.67
CA THR A 208 -56.78 -61.57 -65.40
C THR A 208 -56.31 -62.12 -66.76
N ARG A 209 -56.11 -63.44 -66.86
CA ARG A 209 -56.85 -64.39 -67.73
C ARG A 209 -56.28 -65.80 -67.65
#